data_AF-A0ABD0QKB7-F1
#
_entry.id   AF-A0ABD0QKB7-F1
#
_cell.length_a   1.000
_cell.length_b   1.000
_cell.length_c   1.000
_cell.angle_alpha   90.00
_cell.angle_beta   90.00
_cell.angle_gamma   90.00
#
_symmetry.space_group_name_H-M   'P 1'
#
loop_
_entity.id
_entity.type
_entity.pdbx_description
1 polymer ?
#
loop_
_entity_poly.entity_id
_entity_poly.type
_entity_poly.pdbx_seq_one_letter_code
_entity_poly.pdbx_strand_id
1 'polypeptide(L)' 'TVENSQKAYQDAFEISKKEMQPTHPIRLGLALNFSVFYYEILNSPENACHLAKT' A
#
# COMPACT_ATOMS: atom_id res chain seq x y z
N THR A 1 -8.20 14.48 -0.53
CA THR A 1 -9.09 13.77 -1.49
C THR A 1 -8.58 12.34 -1.64
N VAL A 2 -9.42 11.42 -2.13
CA VAL A 2 -9.02 10.02 -2.38
C VAL A 2 -7.75 9.94 -3.23
N GLU A 3 -7.64 10.81 -4.23
CA GLU A 3 -6.49 10.91 -5.12
C GLU A 3 -5.19 11.31 -4.39
N ASN A 4 -5.26 12.27 -3.46
CA ASN A 4 -4.11 12.64 -2.62
C ASN A 4 -3.69 11.49 -1.69
N SER A 5 -4.66 10.76 -1.12
CA SER A 5 -4.38 9.59 -0.28
C SER A 5 -3.70 8.48 -1.07
N GLN A 6 -4.21 8.18 -2.28
CA GLN A 6 -3.60 7.19 -3.17
C GLN A 6 -2.16 7.57 -3.54
N LYS A 7 -1.93 8.84 -3.90
CA LYS A 7 -0.58 9.33 -4.21
C LYS A 7 0.36 9.22 -3.02
N ALA A 8 -0.09 9.60 -1.82
CA ALA A 8 0.72 9.49 -0.61
C ALA A 8 1.09 8.04 -0.27
N TYR A 9 0.14 7.10 -0.42
CA TYR A 9 0.43 5.68 -0.25
C TYR A 9 1.43 5.15 -1.28
N GLN A 10 1.27 5.52 -2.56
CA GLN A 10 2.18 5.10 -3.62
C GLN A 10 3.60 5.62 -3.40
N ASP A 11 3.76 6.90 -3.07
CA ASP A 11 5.06 7.53 -2.82
C ASP A 11 5.75 6.87 -1.62
N ALA A 12 5.02 6.66 -0.52
CA ALA A 12 5.54 5.97 0.66
C ALA A 12 5.95 4.52 0.32
N PHE A 13 5.15 3.83 -0.51
CA PHE A 13 5.42 2.43 -0.86
C PHE A 13 6.68 2.30 -1.70
N GLU A 14 6.89 3.16 -2.70
CA GLU A 14 8.11 3.17 -3.51
C GLU A 14 9.37 3.53 -2.69
N ILE A 15 9.27 4.50 -1.77
CA ILE A 15 10.37 4.81 -0.84
C ILE A 15 10.68 3.59 0.03
N SER A 16 9.66 2.94 0.60
CA SER A 16 9.85 1.74 1.43
C SER A 16 10.47 0.57 0.65
N LYS A 17 10.15 0.43 -0.64
CA LYS A 17 10.72 -0.61 -1.51
C LYS A 17 12.21 -0.41 -1.74
N LYS A 18 12.66 0.85 -1.85
CA LYS A 18 14.06 1.21 -2.08
C LYS A 18 14.90 1.22 -0.80
N GLU A 19 14.34 1.70 0.29
CA GLU A 19 15.09 2.00 1.53
C GLU A 19 14.88 0.96 2.64
N MET A 20 13.93 0.03 2.50
CA MET A 20 13.62 -0.97 3.53
C MET A 20 13.61 -2.40 2.98
N GLN A 21 14.07 -3.35 3.79
CA GLN A 21 13.95 -4.77 3.46
C GLN A 21 12.48 -5.23 3.42
N PRO A 22 12.12 -6.24 2.61
CA PRO A 22 10.73 -6.72 2.51
C PRO A 22 10.09 -7.13 3.84
N THR A 23 10.89 -7.64 4.78
CA THR A 23 10.45 -8.07 6.12
C THR A 23 10.36 -6.93 7.13
N HIS A 24 10.67 -5.68 6.74
CA HIS A 24 10.68 -4.55 7.64
C HIS A 24 9.25 -4.23 8.13
N PRO A 25 8.99 -4.13 9.45
CA PRO A 25 7.64 -3.97 9.99
C PRO A 25 6.87 -2.76 9.44
N ILE A 26 7.56 -1.63 9.21
CA ILE A 26 6.94 -0.43 8.64
C ILE A 26 6.50 -0.67 7.19
N ARG A 27 7.30 -1.39 6.40
CA ARG A 27 6.98 -1.71 4.99
C ARG A 27 5.80 -2.67 4.91
N LEU A 28 5.77 -3.68 5.77
CA LEU A 28 4.66 -4.62 5.88
C LEU A 28 3.36 -3.92 6.32
N GLY A 29 3.43 -3.07 7.35
CA GLY A 29 2.28 -2.29 7.80
C GLY A 29 1.76 -1.32 6.75
N LEU A 30 2.67 -0.70 5.98
CA LEU A 30 2.31 0.16 4.86
C LEU A 30 1.60 -0.61 3.75
N ALA A 31 2.13 -1.78 3.35
CA ALA A 31 1.50 -2.64 2.34
C ALA A 31 0.09 -3.09 2.79
N LEU A 32 -0.06 -3.46 4.06
CA LEU A 32 -1.36 -3.83 4.64
C LEU A 32 -2.35 -2.65 4.58
N ASN A 33 -1.97 -1.48 5.06
CA ASN A 33 -2.83 -0.30 5.05
C ASN A 33 -3.22 0.12 3.63
N PHE A 34 -2.29 0.02 2.68
CA PHE A 34 -2.55 0.36 1.29
C PHE A 34 -3.49 -0.67 0.64
N SER A 35 -3.36 -1.95 0.97
CA SER A 35 -4.30 -3.00 0.55
C SER A 35 -5.73 -2.73 1.09
N VAL A 36 -5.86 -2.39 2.38
CA VAL A 36 -7.16 -2.03 2.98
C VAL A 36 -7.76 -0.79 2.30
N PHE A 37 -6.95 0.21 1.97
CA PHE A 37 -7.40 1.40 1.22
C PHE A 37 -7.99 1.02 -0.16
N TYR A 38 -7.33 0.11 -0.91
CA TYR A 38 -7.88 -0.37 -2.17
C TYR A 38 -9.21 -1.11 -2.00
N TYR A 39 -9.35 -1.89 -0.93
CA TYR A 39 -10.55 -2.67 -0.65
C TYR A 39 -11.72 -1.79 -0.18
N GLU A 40 -11.52 -1.01 0.88
CA GLU A 40 -12.58 -0.28 1.57
C GLU A 40 -12.90 1.09 0.94
N ILE A 41 -11.91 1.79 0.38
CA ILE A 41 -12.08 3.16 -0.10
C ILE A 41 -12.26 3.22 -1.62
N LEU A 42 -11.47 2.44 -2.36
CA LEU A 42 -11.53 2.39 -3.82
C LEU A 42 -12.44 1.28 -4.37
N ASN A 43 -13.04 0.46 -3.49
CA ASN A 43 -13.89 -0.67 -3.84
C ASN A 43 -13.27 -1.56 -4.94
N SER A 44 -11.95 -1.75 -4.88
CA SER A 44 -11.12 -2.42 -5.88
C SER A 44 -10.42 -3.63 -5.26
N PRO A 45 -11.17 -4.72 -4.96
CA PRO A 45 -10.67 -5.86 -4.20
C PRO A 45 -9.54 -6.63 -4.91
N GLU A 46 -9.51 -6.64 -6.24
CA GLU A 46 -8.44 -7.28 -7.02
C GLU A 46 -7.09 -6.62 -6.77
N ASN A 47 -7.05 -5.28 -6.78
CA ASN A 47 -5.85 -4.50 -6.51
C ASN A 47 -5.40 -4.68 -5.06
N ALA A 48 -6.33 -4.71 -4.11
CA ALA A 48 -6.03 -5.00 -2.71
C ALA A 48 -5.37 -6.37 -2.54
N CYS A 49 -5.89 -7.41 -3.22
CA CYS A 49 -5.36 -8.76 -3.15
C CYS A 49 -3.96 -8.86 -3.77
N HIS A 50 -3.70 -8.16 -4.87
CA HIS A 50 -2.37 -8.12 -5.49
C HIS A 50 -1.34 -7.51 -4.54
N LEU A 51 -1.70 -6.41 -3.88
CA LEU A 51 -0.82 -5.68 -2.97
C LEU A 51 -0.53 -6.46 -1.67
N ALA A 52 -1.50 -7.26 -1.19
CA ALA A 52 -1.32 -8.13 -0.02
C ALA A 52 -0.46 -9.38 -0.29
N LYS A 53 -0.31 -9.78 -1.57
CA LYS A 53 0.47 -10.95 -1.98
C LYS A 53 1.93 -10.64 -2.30
N THR A 54 2.29 -9.36 -2.39
CA THR A 54 3.63 -8.88 -2.77
C THR A 54 4.53 -8.70 -1.55
#